data_AF-A0A662LKG9-F1
#
_entry.id   AF-A0A662LKG9-F1
#
_cell.length_a   1.000
_cell.length_b   1.000
_cell.length_c   1.000
_cell.angle_alpha   90.00
_cell.angle_beta   90.00
_cell.angle_gamma   90.00
#
_symmetry.space_group_name_H-M   'P 1'
#
loop_
_entity.id
_entity.type
_entity.pdbx_description
1 polymer ?
#
loop_
_entity_poly.entity_id
_entity_poly.type
_entity_poly.pdbx_seq_one_letter_code
_entity_poly.pdbx_strand_id
1 'polypeptide(L)'
;MYVNVPVGLSMDQQREIVRVINSIAEETSIPGGKVYPLTGATAMNVAINDLLFDQQMNSLFISLLFVFATLIILFRSSLYAFLTIIPIIFVLLLEPGILISMDVSLSVVTISIASIIVGTGIDYGVHVTKRYLEGIEEGLNREEAMEKAIEKTGLSLVEACLTTVAGLLSVYFVNVPALQEFIKVVISMIILSLLGAVFFMPSIYRVKERRSVSTGR
;
A
#
# COMPACT_ATOMS: atom_id res chain seq x y z
N MET A 1 9.48 35.29 4.46
CA MET A 1 10.69 35.58 3.64
C MET A 1 10.64 34.68 2.40
N TYR A 2 10.93 35.19 1.20
CA TYR A 2 11.04 34.35 -0.03
C TYR A 2 12.51 34.02 -0.27
N VAL A 3 12.85 32.74 -0.34
CA VAL A 3 14.22 32.27 -0.62
C VAL A 3 14.17 31.38 -1.85
N ASN A 4 14.97 31.72 -2.87
CA ASN A 4 15.12 30.88 -4.05
C ASN A 4 16.10 29.75 -3.73
N VAL A 5 15.60 28.52 -3.69
CA VAL A 5 16.39 27.33 -3.36
C VAL A 5 16.93 26.71 -4.66
N PRO A 6 18.21 26.26 -4.70
CA PRO A 6 18.81 25.68 -5.90
C PRO A 6 18.00 24.50 -6.47
N VAL A 7 17.91 24.43 -7.80
CA VAL A 7 17.22 23.36 -8.53
C VAL A 7 18.05 22.07 -8.44
N GLY A 8 17.41 20.92 -8.19
CA GLY A 8 18.06 19.60 -8.15
C GLY A 8 18.36 19.03 -6.76
N LEU A 9 17.94 19.70 -5.69
CA LEU A 9 18.05 19.18 -4.33
C LEU A 9 17.00 18.10 -4.05
N SER A 10 17.38 17.04 -3.34
CA SER A 10 16.45 15.98 -2.91
C SER A 10 15.41 16.53 -1.94
N MET A 11 14.27 15.84 -1.79
CA MET A 11 13.23 16.24 -0.84
C MET A 11 13.75 16.36 0.60
N ASP A 12 14.70 15.50 0.98
CA ASP A 12 15.31 15.57 2.32
C ASP A 12 16.20 16.80 2.49
N GLN A 13 16.96 17.17 1.46
CA GLN A 13 17.75 18.40 1.46
C GLN A 13 16.84 19.64 1.49
N GLN A 14 15.74 19.64 0.73
CA GLN A 14 14.75 20.73 0.76
C GLN A 14 14.11 20.86 2.14
N ARG A 15 13.73 19.74 2.76
CA ARG A 15 13.21 19.68 4.14
C ARG A 15 14.19 20.27 5.14
N GLU A 16 15.46 19.88 5.05
CA GLU A 16 16.51 20.36 5.97
C GLU A 16 16.68 21.88 5.87
N ILE A 17 16.77 22.42 4.65
CA ILE A 17 16.88 23.86 4.41
C ILE A 17 15.66 24.61 4.98
N VAL A 18 14.45 24.13 4.70
CA VAL A 18 13.21 24.74 5.21
C VAL A 18 13.20 24.72 6.74
N ARG A 19 13.60 23.60 7.35
CA ARG A 19 13.67 23.43 8.80
C ARG A 19 14.66 24.40 9.44
N VAL A 20 15.88 24.50 8.91
CA VAL A 20 16.93 25.40 9.44
C VAL A 20 16.50 26.86 9.33
N ILE A 21 15.92 27.27 8.20
CA ILE A 21 15.47 28.65 8.04
C ILE A 21 14.30 28.96 9.00
N ASN A 22 13.36 28.02 9.17
CA ASN A 22 12.26 28.19 10.10
C ASN A 22 12.72 28.23 11.56
N SER A 23 13.72 27.42 11.96
CA SER A 23 14.25 27.48 13.33
C SER A 23 14.93 28.82 13.61
N ILE A 24 15.73 29.34 12.67
CA ILE A 24 16.32 30.67 12.78
C ILE A 24 15.23 31.74 12.88
N ALA A 25 14.16 31.62 12.09
CA ALA A 25 13.04 32.56 12.10
C ALA A 25 12.31 32.56 13.45
N GLU A 26 12.13 31.40 14.09
CA GLU A 26 11.49 31.27 15.40
C GLU A 26 12.35 31.80 16.55
N GLU A 27 13.67 31.57 16.49
CA GLU A 27 14.62 32.04 17.51
C GLU A 27 14.92 33.55 17.40
N THR A 28 14.66 34.14 16.23
CA THR A 28 14.92 35.57 15.99
C THR A 28 13.77 36.44 16.51
N SER A 29 14.00 37.11 17.63
CA SER A 29 13.12 38.19 18.11
C SER A 29 13.61 39.55 17.60
N ILE A 30 12.70 40.34 17.01
CA ILE A 30 13.00 41.68 16.50
C ILE A 30 12.20 42.71 17.30
N PRO A 31 12.83 43.72 17.93
CA PRO A 31 12.11 44.77 18.64
C PRO A 31 11.09 45.47 17.74
N GLY A 32 9.80 45.37 18.07
CA GLY A 32 8.71 45.95 17.30
C GLY A 32 8.36 45.22 15.99
N GLY A 33 8.97 44.05 15.71
CA GLY A 33 8.75 43.26 14.51
C GLY A 33 8.27 41.84 14.79
N LYS A 34 7.78 41.15 13.75
CA LYS A 34 7.50 39.72 13.76
C LYS A 34 8.23 39.04 12.61
N VAL A 35 8.90 37.95 12.89
CA VAL A 35 9.48 37.08 11.86
C VAL A 35 8.44 36.03 11.50
N TYR A 36 8.25 35.81 10.21
CA TYR A 36 7.31 34.83 9.67
C TYR A 36 8.07 33.63 9.09
N PRO A 37 7.46 32.43 9.12
CA PRO A 37 8.04 31.25 8.50
C PRO A 37 8.41 31.44 7.03
N LEU A 38 9.35 30.60 6.56
CA LEU A 38 9.79 30.56 5.18
C LEU A 38 8.59 30.30 4.25
N THR A 39 8.53 31.06 3.16
CA THR A 39 7.52 30.89 2.10
C THR A 39 8.20 30.83 0.73
N GLY A 40 7.45 30.42 -0.29
CA GLY A 40 7.97 30.14 -1.63
C GLY A 40 7.70 28.69 -2.05
N ALA A 41 7.99 28.39 -3.31
CA ALA A 41 7.65 27.10 -3.92
C ALA A 41 8.24 25.91 -3.17
N THR A 42 9.51 25.99 -2.74
CA THR A 42 10.18 24.91 -2.00
C THR A 42 9.56 24.65 -0.64
N ALA A 43 9.32 25.71 0.15
CA ALA A 43 8.69 25.58 1.47
C ALA A 43 7.26 25.03 1.35
N MET A 44 6.52 25.46 0.33
CA MET A 44 5.18 24.94 0.05
C MET A 44 5.22 23.46 -0.38
N ASN A 45 6.13 23.06 -1.26
CA ASN A 45 6.27 21.68 -1.70
C ASN A 45 6.66 20.75 -0.55
N VAL A 46 7.58 21.17 0.32
CA VAL A 46 7.95 20.42 1.53
C VAL A 46 6.74 20.25 2.45
N ALA A 47 6.04 21.35 2.76
CA ALA A 47 4.86 21.30 3.62
C ALA A 47 3.75 20.41 3.04
N ILE A 48 3.47 20.51 1.74
CA ILE A 48 2.49 19.66 1.05
C ILE A 48 2.93 18.20 1.10
N ASN A 49 4.20 17.89 0.81
CA ASN A 49 4.69 16.51 0.81
C ASN A 49 4.62 15.86 2.20
N ASP A 50 4.97 16.60 3.25
CA ASP A 50 4.88 16.14 4.64
C ASP A 50 3.41 15.87 5.03
N LEU A 51 2.50 16.79 4.71
CA LEU A 51 1.07 16.59 4.91
C LEU A 51 0.55 15.37 4.15
N LEU A 52 0.94 15.20 2.89
CA LEU A 52 0.53 14.05 2.08
C LEU A 52 1.03 12.72 2.65
N PHE A 53 2.29 12.68 3.11
CA PHE A 53 2.86 11.49 3.72
C PHE A 53 2.12 11.10 5.00
N ASP A 54 1.87 12.06 5.90
CA ASP A 54 1.13 11.83 7.14
C ASP A 54 -0.31 11.36 6.86
N GLN A 55 -0.99 11.97 5.88
CA GLN A 55 -2.35 11.57 5.49
C GLN A 55 -2.38 10.17 4.87
N GLN A 56 -1.37 9.79 4.09
CA GLN A 56 -1.24 8.44 3.54
C GLN A 56 -1.07 7.41 4.66
N MET A 57 -0.17 7.67 5.61
CA MET A 57 0.07 6.77 6.74
C MET A 57 -1.17 6.59 7.62
N ASN A 58 -1.87 7.67 7.93
CA ASN A 58 -3.12 7.61 8.67
C ASN A 58 -4.20 6.83 7.91
N SER A 59 -4.38 7.12 6.63
CA SER A 59 -5.38 6.45 5.78
C SER A 59 -5.09 4.96 5.62
N LEU A 60 -3.81 4.59 5.44
CA LEU A 60 -3.37 3.20 5.38
C LEU A 60 -3.66 2.46 6.68
N PHE A 61 -3.32 3.05 7.83
CA PHE A 61 -3.53 2.41 9.13
C PHE A 61 -5.02 2.18 9.42
N ILE A 62 -5.84 3.21 9.17
CA ILE A 62 -7.29 3.12 9.32
C ILE A 62 -7.85 2.05 8.39
N SER A 63 -7.46 2.07 7.10
CA SER A 63 -7.93 1.10 6.11
C SER A 63 -7.56 -0.35 6.48
N LEU A 64 -6.32 -0.61 6.88
CA LEU A 64 -5.87 -1.93 7.33
C LEU A 64 -6.62 -2.38 8.59
N LEU A 65 -6.90 -1.49 9.53
CA LEU A 65 -7.68 -1.80 10.73
C LEU A 65 -9.11 -2.25 10.37
N PHE A 66 -9.78 -1.50 9.49
CA PHE A 66 -11.12 -1.86 9.01
C PHE A 66 -11.12 -3.18 8.25
N VAL A 67 -10.16 -3.39 7.35
CA VAL A 67 -10.01 -4.66 6.64
C VAL A 67 -9.78 -5.80 7.61
N PHE A 68 -8.85 -5.66 8.56
CA PHE A 68 -8.58 -6.70 9.55
C PHE A 68 -9.81 -7.04 10.40
N ALA A 69 -10.57 -6.03 10.84
CA ALA A 69 -11.83 -6.24 11.56
C ALA A 69 -12.85 -7.01 10.70
N THR A 70 -13.02 -6.62 9.43
CA THR A 70 -13.91 -7.34 8.50
C THR A 70 -13.46 -8.78 8.28
N LEU A 71 -12.16 -9.05 8.16
CA LEU A 71 -11.64 -10.40 7.99
C LEU A 71 -11.79 -11.27 9.23
N ILE A 72 -11.69 -10.70 10.44
CA ILE A 72 -11.99 -11.41 11.69
C ILE A 72 -13.45 -11.86 11.68
N ILE A 73 -14.37 -10.99 11.26
CA ILE A 73 -15.79 -11.32 11.17
C ILE A 73 -16.02 -12.41 10.12
N LEU A 74 -15.39 -12.28 8.95
CA LEU A 74 -15.54 -13.20 7.82
C LEU A 74 -15.04 -14.62 8.14
N PHE A 75 -13.82 -14.74 8.67
CA PHE A 75 -13.19 -16.04 8.95
C PHE A 75 -13.46 -16.54 10.37
N ARG A 76 -14.08 -15.73 11.23
CA ARG A 76 -14.31 -16.01 12.65
C ARG A 76 -13.02 -16.42 13.37
N SER A 77 -11.88 -15.93 12.90
CA SER A 77 -10.54 -16.31 13.35
C SER A 77 -9.55 -15.19 13.06
N SER A 78 -8.97 -14.62 14.12
CA SER A 78 -7.93 -13.57 14.01
C SER A 78 -6.66 -14.08 13.35
N LEU A 79 -6.36 -15.38 13.47
CA LEU A 79 -5.20 -15.98 12.82
C LEU A 79 -5.36 -15.96 11.30
N TYR A 80 -6.47 -16.48 10.76
CA TYR A 80 -6.67 -16.48 9.30
C TYR A 80 -6.82 -15.07 8.74
N ALA A 81 -7.44 -14.16 9.48
CA ALA A 81 -7.46 -12.74 9.13
C ALA A 81 -6.04 -12.17 9.00
N PHE A 82 -5.17 -12.43 9.98
CA PHE A 82 -3.79 -11.95 9.96
C PHE A 82 -2.99 -12.56 8.80
N LEU A 83 -3.07 -13.88 8.60
CA LEU A 83 -2.37 -14.55 7.51
C LEU A 83 -2.79 -14.04 6.13
N THR A 84 -4.08 -13.71 5.96
CA THR A 84 -4.64 -13.17 4.70
C THR A 84 -4.10 -11.77 4.39
N ILE A 85 -3.73 -10.99 5.41
CA ILE A 85 -3.22 -9.62 5.23
C ILE A 85 -1.72 -9.59 4.88
N ILE A 86 -0.95 -10.63 5.21
CA ILE A 86 0.50 -10.63 4.97
C ILE A 86 0.89 -10.31 3.52
N PRO A 87 0.27 -10.91 2.48
CA PRO A 87 0.59 -10.58 1.10
C PRO A 87 0.34 -9.12 0.76
N ILE A 88 -0.75 -8.52 1.26
CA ILE A 88 -1.07 -7.13 0.97
C ILE A 88 -0.10 -6.17 1.66
N ILE A 89 0.31 -6.45 2.90
CA ILE A 89 1.34 -5.66 3.59
C ILE A 89 2.64 -5.65 2.77
N PHE A 90 3.06 -6.82 2.30
CA PHE A 90 4.27 -6.90 1.47
C PHE A 90 4.16 -6.05 0.21
N VAL A 91 3.02 -6.09 -0.47
CA VAL A 91 2.78 -5.31 -1.69
C VAL A 91 2.76 -3.81 -1.39
N LEU A 92 2.16 -3.38 -0.28
CA LEU A 92 2.17 -1.98 0.15
C LEU A 92 3.58 -1.48 0.49
N LEU A 93 4.46 -2.33 1.04
CA LEU A 93 5.85 -1.97 1.28
C LEU A 93 6.64 -1.74 -0.02
N LEU A 94 6.19 -2.29 -1.14
CA LEU A 94 6.79 -2.05 -2.46
C LEU A 94 6.27 -0.76 -3.13
N GLU A 95 5.16 -0.19 -2.69
CA GLU A 95 4.54 0.99 -3.28
C GLU A 95 5.52 2.17 -3.43
N PRO A 96 6.28 2.59 -2.39
CA PRO A 96 7.22 3.69 -2.54
C PRO A 96 8.31 3.39 -3.58
N GLY A 97 8.76 2.12 -3.65
CA GLY A 97 9.74 1.68 -4.65
C GLY A 97 9.20 1.77 -6.07
N ILE A 98 7.91 1.47 -6.27
CA ILE A 98 7.26 1.57 -7.57
C ILE A 98 7.11 3.03 -7.98
N LEU A 99 6.67 3.90 -7.07
CA LEU A 99 6.58 5.34 -7.32
C LEU A 99 7.93 5.91 -7.77
N ILE A 100 9.02 5.57 -7.06
CA ILE A 100 10.38 5.98 -7.43
C ILE A 100 10.79 5.40 -8.80
N SER A 101 10.52 4.11 -9.04
CA SER A 101 10.91 3.45 -10.30
C SER A 101 10.21 4.01 -11.53
N MET A 102 9.01 4.57 -11.36
CA MET A 102 8.19 5.13 -12.43
C MET A 102 8.31 6.66 -12.53
N ASP A 103 9.17 7.29 -11.72
CA ASP A 103 9.33 8.74 -11.60
C ASP A 103 8.01 9.48 -11.28
N VAL A 104 7.16 8.85 -10.47
CA VAL A 104 5.86 9.41 -10.07
C VAL A 104 6.00 10.09 -8.71
N SER A 105 5.72 11.38 -8.68
CA SER A 105 5.77 12.18 -7.45
C SER A 105 4.55 11.96 -6.56
N LEU A 106 4.75 12.09 -5.24
CA LEU A 106 3.64 12.03 -4.29
C LEU A 106 2.71 13.24 -4.48
N SER A 107 1.42 12.97 -4.66
CA SER A 107 0.37 13.96 -4.86
C SER A 107 -0.90 13.56 -4.10
N VAL A 108 -1.89 14.46 -4.08
CA VAL A 108 -3.23 14.20 -3.49
C VAL A 108 -3.89 12.97 -4.11
N VAL A 109 -3.60 12.67 -5.37
CA VAL A 109 -4.16 11.50 -6.06
C VAL A 109 -3.39 10.23 -5.67
N THR A 110 -2.05 10.27 -5.64
CA THR A 110 -1.25 9.08 -5.37
C THR A 110 -1.34 8.61 -3.91
N ILE A 111 -1.60 9.49 -2.94
CA ILE A 111 -1.82 9.07 -1.54
C ILE A 111 -3.03 8.13 -1.37
N SER A 112 -3.95 8.14 -2.35
CA SER A 112 -5.12 7.25 -2.37
C SER A 112 -4.79 5.84 -2.86
N ILE A 113 -3.61 5.61 -3.45
CA ILE A 113 -3.23 4.30 -4.01
C ILE A 113 -3.19 3.26 -2.91
N ALA A 114 -2.45 3.51 -1.83
CA ALA A 114 -2.36 2.60 -0.69
C ALA A 114 -3.73 2.11 -0.19
N SER A 115 -4.70 3.00 0.01
CA SER A 115 -6.03 2.62 0.52
C SER A 115 -6.87 1.87 -0.51
N ILE A 116 -6.77 2.23 -1.80
CA ILE A 116 -7.41 1.50 -2.90
C ILE A 116 -6.85 0.07 -2.98
N ILE A 117 -5.54 -0.09 -2.85
CA ILE A 117 -4.87 -1.39 -2.91
C ILE A 117 -5.18 -2.24 -1.70
N VAL A 118 -5.30 -1.65 -0.50
CA VAL A 118 -5.81 -2.37 0.68
C VAL A 118 -7.21 -2.95 0.42
N GLY A 119 -8.10 -2.20 -0.22
CA GLY A 119 -9.45 -2.65 -0.52
C GLY A 119 -9.54 -3.66 -1.68
N THR A 120 -8.85 -3.40 -2.79
CA THR A 120 -8.95 -4.22 -4.01
C THR A 120 -7.97 -5.40 -4.03
N GLY A 121 -6.78 -5.24 -3.44
CA GLY A 121 -5.75 -6.26 -3.44
C GLY A 121 -5.96 -7.34 -2.37
N ILE A 122 -6.66 -7.03 -1.27
CA ILE A 122 -6.94 -8.01 -0.21
C ILE A 122 -7.84 -9.15 -0.70
N ASP A 123 -8.71 -8.88 -1.69
CA ASP A 123 -9.68 -9.85 -2.21
C ASP A 123 -9.00 -11.13 -2.70
N TYR A 124 -7.84 -11.03 -3.36
CA TYR A 124 -7.08 -12.19 -3.81
C TYR A 124 -6.70 -13.12 -2.65
N GLY A 125 -6.19 -12.55 -1.54
CA GLY A 125 -5.89 -13.29 -0.33
C GLY A 125 -7.15 -13.92 0.28
N VAL A 126 -8.25 -13.16 0.33
CA VAL A 126 -9.53 -13.62 0.89
C VAL A 126 -10.06 -14.84 0.15
N HIS A 127 -10.06 -14.78 -1.18
CA HIS A 127 -10.54 -15.88 -2.02
C HIS A 127 -9.70 -17.14 -1.82
N VAL A 128 -8.36 -17.03 -1.79
CA VAL A 128 -7.48 -18.17 -1.52
C VAL A 128 -7.71 -18.73 -0.11
N THR A 129 -7.74 -17.88 0.92
CA THR A 129 -8.00 -18.32 2.31
C THR A 129 -9.33 -19.03 2.43
N LYS A 130 -10.39 -18.47 1.85
CA LYS A 130 -11.73 -19.07 1.93
C LYS A 130 -11.75 -20.45 1.29
N ARG A 131 -11.15 -20.61 0.12
CA ARG A 131 -11.10 -21.89 -0.62
C ARG A 131 -10.24 -22.92 0.10
N TYR A 132 -9.16 -22.47 0.74
CA TYR A 132 -8.37 -23.29 1.64
C TYR A 132 -9.21 -23.80 2.83
N LEU A 133 -9.95 -22.91 3.50
CA LEU A 133 -10.79 -23.30 4.65
C LEU A 133 -11.91 -24.27 4.24
N GLU A 134 -12.55 -24.06 3.10
CA GLU A 134 -13.53 -24.99 2.54
C GLU A 134 -12.91 -26.38 2.31
N GLY A 135 -11.68 -26.45 1.78
CA GLY A 135 -10.96 -27.72 1.61
C GLY A 135 -10.69 -28.45 2.94
N ILE A 136 -10.36 -27.70 4.00
CA ILE A 136 -10.19 -28.27 5.35
C ILE A 136 -11.54 -28.79 5.89
N GLU A 137 -12.63 -28.07 5.68
CA GLU A 137 -13.98 -28.49 6.09
C GLU A 137 -14.45 -29.74 5.33
N GLU A 138 -14.03 -29.91 4.08
CA GLU A 138 -14.23 -31.12 3.27
C GLU A 138 -13.35 -32.31 3.71
N GLY A 139 -12.49 -32.13 4.73
CA GLY A 139 -11.66 -33.18 5.31
C GLY A 139 -10.32 -33.39 4.60
N LEU A 140 -9.94 -32.50 3.67
CA LEU A 140 -8.62 -32.54 3.05
C LEU A 140 -7.52 -32.22 4.07
N ASN A 141 -6.34 -32.78 3.86
CA ASN A 141 -5.18 -32.33 4.62
C ASN A 141 -4.78 -30.90 4.17
N ARG A 142 -3.89 -30.25 4.93
CA ARG A 142 -3.57 -28.82 4.69
C ARG A 142 -2.88 -28.58 3.34
N GLU A 143 -2.04 -29.49 2.91
CA GLU A 143 -1.33 -29.39 1.63
C GLU A 143 -2.32 -29.55 0.47
N GLU A 144 -3.15 -30.59 0.51
CA GLU A 144 -4.21 -30.85 -0.46
C GLU A 144 -5.23 -29.70 -0.53
N ALA A 145 -5.63 -29.16 0.62
CA ALA A 145 -6.56 -28.03 0.68
C ALA A 145 -5.98 -26.77 0.02
N MET A 146 -4.69 -26.51 0.19
CA MET A 146 -4.01 -25.37 -0.43
C MET A 146 -3.78 -25.58 -1.93
N GLU A 147 -3.36 -26.78 -2.34
CA GLU A 147 -3.22 -27.13 -3.76
C GLU A 147 -4.55 -26.95 -4.49
N LYS A 148 -5.63 -27.52 -3.94
CA LYS A 148 -6.99 -27.37 -4.47
C LYS A 148 -7.46 -25.92 -4.47
N ALA A 149 -7.11 -25.14 -3.46
CA ALA A 149 -7.45 -23.72 -3.41
C ALA A 149 -6.80 -22.94 -4.56
N ILE A 150 -5.50 -23.16 -4.83
CA ILE A 150 -4.81 -22.49 -5.93
C ILE A 150 -5.30 -22.99 -7.29
N GLU A 151 -5.47 -24.31 -7.46
CA GLU A 151 -5.94 -24.90 -8.72
C GLU A 151 -7.31 -24.37 -9.13
N LYS A 152 -8.26 -24.33 -8.19
CA LYS A 152 -9.63 -23.88 -8.49
C LYS A 152 -9.76 -22.36 -8.58
N THR A 153 -8.98 -21.62 -7.80
CA THR A 153 -9.21 -20.17 -7.65
C THR A 153 -8.27 -19.36 -8.51
N GLY A 154 -7.08 -19.86 -8.83
CA GLY A 154 -6.04 -19.14 -9.56
C GLY A 154 -6.54 -18.52 -10.87
N LEU A 155 -7.23 -19.31 -11.71
CA LEU A 155 -7.79 -18.79 -12.97
C LEU A 155 -8.84 -17.70 -12.72
N SER A 156 -9.76 -17.91 -11.77
CA SER A 156 -10.78 -16.91 -11.44
C SER A 156 -10.19 -15.60 -10.90
N LEU A 157 -9.06 -15.65 -10.18
CA LEU A 157 -8.37 -14.44 -9.72
C LEU A 157 -7.70 -13.69 -10.86
N VAL A 158 -7.13 -14.41 -11.84
CA VAL A 158 -6.58 -13.80 -13.05
C VAL A 158 -7.68 -13.12 -13.85
N GLU A 159 -8.84 -13.75 -14.00
CA GLU A 159 -10.01 -13.15 -14.67
C GLU A 159 -10.45 -11.87 -13.96
N ALA A 160 -10.61 -11.90 -12.63
CA ALA A 160 -10.98 -10.73 -11.84
C ALA A 160 -9.95 -9.59 -11.93
N CYS A 161 -8.66 -9.94 -11.93
CA CYS A 161 -7.56 -8.99 -12.15
C CYS A 161 -7.66 -8.35 -13.53
N LEU A 162 -7.83 -9.15 -14.59
CA LEU A 162 -7.95 -8.65 -15.96
C LEU A 162 -9.16 -7.72 -16.12
N THR A 163 -10.31 -8.05 -15.54
CA THR A 163 -11.49 -7.17 -15.59
C THR A 163 -11.24 -5.85 -14.87
N THR A 164 -10.53 -5.88 -13.74
CA THR A 164 -10.20 -4.67 -12.96
C THR A 164 -9.21 -3.80 -13.72
N VAL A 165 -8.15 -4.40 -14.27
CA VAL A 165 -7.16 -3.70 -15.11
C VAL A 165 -7.83 -3.11 -16.35
N ALA A 166 -8.72 -3.84 -17.02
CA ALA A 166 -9.47 -3.34 -18.17
C ALA A 166 -10.34 -2.13 -17.79
N GLY A 167 -11.00 -2.16 -16.63
CA GLY A 167 -11.76 -1.04 -16.10
C GLY A 167 -10.88 0.19 -15.83
N LEU A 168 -9.74 0.00 -15.17
CA LEU A 168 -8.80 1.08 -14.85
C LEU A 168 -8.10 1.65 -16.09
N LEU A 169 -7.85 0.83 -17.11
CA LEU A 169 -7.30 1.27 -18.39
C LEU A 169 -8.19 2.31 -19.07
N SER A 170 -9.50 2.32 -18.83
CA SER A 170 -10.37 3.39 -19.35
C SER A 170 -9.95 4.78 -18.86
N VAL A 171 -9.52 4.89 -17.60
CA VAL A 171 -9.06 6.14 -16.98
C VAL A 171 -7.69 6.54 -17.52
N TYR A 172 -6.85 5.58 -17.91
CA TYR A 172 -5.54 5.85 -18.52
C TYR A 172 -5.63 6.66 -19.82
N PHE A 173 -6.72 6.52 -20.58
CA PHE A 173 -6.92 7.27 -21.83
C PHE A 173 -7.41 8.70 -21.62
N VAL A 174 -7.68 9.11 -20.38
CA VAL A 174 -7.96 10.51 -20.05
C VAL A 174 -6.68 11.32 -20.23
N ASN A 175 -6.77 12.44 -20.96
CA ASN A 175 -5.62 13.31 -21.27
C ASN A 175 -5.26 14.22 -20.08
N VAL A 176 -4.97 13.60 -18.94
CA VAL A 176 -4.53 14.24 -17.69
C VAL A 176 -3.32 13.44 -17.17
N PRO A 177 -2.09 13.96 -17.31
CA PRO A 177 -0.86 13.21 -16.98
C PRO A 177 -0.85 12.59 -15.58
N ALA A 178 -1.32 13.34 -14.58
CA ALA A 178 -1.40 12.87 -13.20
C ALA A 178 -2.30 11.62 -13.04
N LEU A 179 -3.40 11.51 -13.82
CA LEU A 179 -4.25 10.31 -13.81
C LEU A 179 -3.58 9.14 -14.52
N GLN A 180 -2.82 9.39 -15.59
CA GLN A 180 -2.10 8.34 -16.31
C GLN A 180 -1.02 7.71 -15.43
N GLU A 181 -0.21 8.54 -14.76
CA GLU A 181 0.79 8.10 -13.79
C GLU A 181 0.16 7.31 -12.64
N PHE A 182 -0.92 7.85 -12.06
CA PHE A 182 -1.68 7.18 -11.00
C PHE A 182 -2.16 5.78 -11.44
N ILE A 183 -2.79 5.66 -12.61
CA ILE A 183 -3.33 4.39 -13.09
C ILE A 183 -2.21 3.37 -13.39
N LYS A 184 -1.06 3.80 -13.92
CA LYS A 184 0.10 2.91 -14.13
C LYS A 184 0.55 2.27 -12.80
N VAL A 185 0.63 3.05 -11.74
CA VAL A 185 1.03 2.56 -10.41
C VAL A 185 -0.03 1.63 -9.83
N VAL A 186 -1.32 1.99 -9.90
CA VAL A 186 -2.43 1.16 -9.39
C VAL A 186 -2.48 -0.20 -10.12
N ILE A 187 -2.39 -0.23 -11.45
CA ILE A 187 -2.38 -1.48 -12.23
C ILE A 187 -1.20 -2.36 -11.82
N SER A 188 -0.01 -1.77 -11.67
CA SER A 188 1.19 -2.50 -11.23
C SER A 188 0.99 -3.11 -9.84
N MET A 189 0.37 -2.36 -8.93
CA MET A 189 0.08 -2.82 -7.58
C MET A 189 -0.96 -3.94 -7.56
N ILE A 190 -2.03 -3.86 -8.35
CA ILE A 190 -3.04 -4.92 -8.47
C ILE A 190 -2.43 -6.22 -8.98
N ILE A 191 -1.58 -6.15 -10.01
CA ILE A 191 -0.88 -7.32 -10.53
C ILE A 191 0.03 -7.91 -9.44
N LEU A 192 0.77 -7.07 -8.71
CA LEU A 192 1.59 -7.52 -7.60
C LEU A 192 0.77 -8.09 -6.43
N SER A 193 -0.44 -7.60 -6.16
CA SER A 193 -1.36 -8.18 -5.18
C SER A 193 -1.80 -9.58 -5.57
N LEU A 194 -2.16 -9.80 -6.85
CA LEU A 194 -2.50 -11.12 -7.37
C LEU A 194 -1.31 -12.09 -7.21
N LEU A 195 -0.13 -11.69 -7.70
CA LEU A 195 1.08 -12.51 -7.59
C LEU A 195 1.44 -12.77 -6.13
N GLY A 196 1.38 -11.74 -5.30
CA GLY A 196 1.60 -11.81 -3.86
C GLY A 196 0.71 -12.85 -3.22
N ALA A 197 -0.60 -12.81 -3.46
CA ALA A 197 -1.53 -13.80 -2.93
C ALA A 197 -1.20 -15.22 -3.41
N VAL A 198 -0.97 -15.42 -4.71
CA VAL A 198 -0.69 -16.75 -5.29
C VAL A 198 0.62 -17.36 -4.78
N PHE A 199 1.67 -16.55 -4.54
CA PHE A 199 2.96 -17.06 -4.07
C PHE A 199 3.09 -17.11 -2.54
N PHE A 200 2.60 -16.08 -1.83
CA PHE A 200 2.75 -16.01 -0.38
C PHE A 200 1.78 -16.95 0.33
N MET A 201 0.54 -17.09 -0.15
CA MET A 201 -0.46 -17.90 0.56
C MET A 201 -0.03 -19.37 0.69
N PRO A 202 0.40 -20.08 -0.36
CA PRO A 202 0.88 -21.45 -0.19
C PRO A 202 2.09 -21.55 0.74
N SER A 203 3.02 -20.58 0.63
CA SER A 203 4.24 -20.53 1.43
C SER A 203 3.94 -20.35 2.92
N ILE A 204 3.04 -19.42 3.26
CA ILE A 204 2.65 -19.11 4.64
C ILE A 204 1.97 -20.31 5.30
N TYR A 205 1.04 -20.94 4.60
CA TYR A 205 0.23 -22.03 5.16
C TYR A 205 1.04 -23.34 5.29
N ARG A 206 2.03 -23.56 4.41
CA ARG A 206 2.96 -24.69 4.51
C ARG A 206 3.93 -24.60 5.69
N VAL A 207 4.41 -23.41 6.06
CA VAL A 207 5.32 -23.25 7.22
C VAL A 207 4.63 -23.58 8.55
N LYS A 208 3.33 -23.31 8.66
CA LYS A 208 2.52 -23.65 9.84
C LYS A 208 2.46 -25.16 10.10
N GLU A 209 2.54 -25.97 9.05
CA GLU A 209 2.54 -27.44 9.15
C GLU A 209 3.78 -27.98 9.85
N ARG A 210 4.97 -27.48 9.50
CA ARG A 210 6.23 -27.93 10.11
C ARG A 210 6.30 -27.68 11.62
N ARG A 211 5.75 -26.57 12.11
CA ARG A 211 5.72 -26.24 13.56
C ARG A 211 4.66 -27.03 14.34
N SER A 212 3.55 -27.41 13.70
CA SER A 212 2.53 -28.23 14.36
C SER A 212 2.98 -29.68 14.53
N VAL A 213 3.83 -30.19 13.63
CA VAL A 213 4.40 -31.54 13.71
C VAL A 213 5.58 -31.62 14.69
N SER A 214 6.36 -30.54 14.89
CA SER A 214 7.50 -30.55 15.83
C SER A 214 7.11 -30.43 17.31
N THR A 215 5.94 -29.87 17.62
CA THR A 215 5.46 -29.67 19.00
C THR A 215 4.50 -30.78 19.45
N GLY A 216 4.26 -31.78 18.60
CA GLY A 216 3.44 -32.96 18.88
C GLY A 216 4.26 -34.19 19.29
N ARG A 217 5.28 -34.02 20.13
CA ARG A 217 6.01 -35.10 20.80
C ARG A 217 6.22 -34.77 22.26
#